data_AF-A0A7S0FYY4-F1
#
_entry.id   AF-A0A7S0FYY4-F1
#
_cell.length_a   1.000
_cell.length_b   1.000
_cell.length_c   1.000
_cell.angle_alpha   90.00
_cell.angle_beta   90.00
_cell.angle_gamma   90.00
#
_symmetry.space_group_name_H-M   'P 1'
#
loop_
_entity.id
_entity.type
_entity.pdbx_description
1 polymer ?
#
loop_
_entity_poly.entity_id
_entity_poly.type
_entity_poly.pdbx_seq_one_letter_code
_entity_poly.pdbx_strand_id
1 'polypeptide(L)'
;APMQKLNALAEPRLTNALESESVAGAQSALEIFEKSGREDAFICLYVSTRGAKLKKRWKDIIDAGAKRPVTTFYEALSVALDHEASWLQEALPKLRQLLIPALIIEVFTLLDPPMNLDLPKSLDGAGYLALETDEMLHKTGLFSAHLALWVTEVCLSGDESGRQVDQDMLVQACECLTAPLRGYFEAFPVLERTYATHVMNEFPWNAIQNPTLEEASRHINEASAHLLKAGTQVSTRCVERTKG
;
A
#
# COMPACT_ATOMS: atom_id res chain seq x y z
N ALA A 1 13.13 -41.38 -8.00
CA ALA A 1 13.46 -42.03 -6.70
C ALA A 1 14.69 -41.43 -5.96
N PRO A 2 15.71 -40.84 -6.62
CA PRO A 2 16.71 -40.00 -5.92
C PRO A 2 16.24 -38.56 -5.68
N MET A 3 15.56 -37.96 -6.67
CA MET A 3 15.07 -36.58 -6.60
C MET A 3 14.02 -36.34 -5.52
N GLN A 4 13.13 -37.31 -5.24
CA GLN A 4 12.14 -37.20 -4.15
C GLN A 4 12.80 -37.13 -2.75
N LYS A 5 13.97 -37.78 -2.55
CA LYS A 5 14.71 -37.73 -1.29
C LYS A 5 15.44 -36.41 -1.08
N LEU A 6 15.95 -35.79 -2.16
CA LEU A 6 16.55 -34.46 -2.12
C LEU A 6 15.52 -33.38 -1.76
N ASN A 7 14.30 -33.48 -2.30
CA ASN A 7 13.21 -32.54 -1.98
C ASN A 7 12.79 -32.61 -0.50
N ALA A 8 12.65 -33.83 0.04
CA ALA A 8 12.35 -34.05 1.45
C ALA A 8 13.42 -33.50 2.41
N LEU A 9 14.64 -33.26 1.92
CA LEU A 9 15.74 -32.66 2.69
C LEU A 9 15.85 -31.15 2.49
N ALA A 10 15.52 -30.64 1.29
CA ALA A 10 15.68 -29.23 0.93
C ALA A 10 14.55 -28.35 1.48
N GLU A 11 13.31 -28.83 1.45
CA GLU A 11 12.15 -28.06 1.91
C GLU A 11 12.22 -27.72 3.42
N PRO A 12 12.45 -28.69 4.34
CA PRO A 12 12.58 -28.38 5.76
C PRO A 12 13.78 -27.48 6.07
N ARG A 13 14.85 -27.59 5.27
CA ARG A 13 16.04 -26.72 5.41
C ARG A 13 15.72 -25.29 5.04
N LEU A 14 15.02 -25.06 3.93
CA LEU A 14 14.59 -23.71 3.55
C LEU A 14 13.63 -23.15 4.60
N THR A 15 12.61 -23.91 5.02
CA THR A 15 11.67 -23.47 6.05
C THR A 15 12.39 -23.06 7.33
N ASN A 16 13.27 -23.91 7.87
CA ASN A 16 14.05 -23.59 9.06
C ASN A 16 14.95 -22.36 8.87
N ALA A 17 15.55 -22.21 7.69
CA ALA A 17 16.37 -21.04 7.38
C ALA A 17 15.54 -19.75 7.33
N LEU A 18 14.33 -19.79 6.80
CA LEU A 18 13.42 -18.62 6.76
C LEU A 18 12.80 -18.30 8.12
N GLU A 19 12.62 -19.29 8.99
CA GLU A 19 12.15 -19.09 10.35
C GLU A 19 13.24 -18.51 11.25
N SER A 20 14.47 -19.01 11.14
CA SER A 20 15.63 -18.55 11.91
C SER A 20 16.40 -17.40 11.28
N GLU A 21 15.99 -16.97 10.08
CA GLU A 21 16.66 -15.96 9.25
C GLU A 21 18.14 -16.28 8.99
N SER A 22 18.45 -17.56 8.89
CA SER A 22 19.81 -18.05 8.64
C SER A 22 20.23 -17.84 7.19
N VAL A 23 21.18 -16.91 7.00
CA VAL A 23 21.86 -16.65 5.71
C VAL A 23 22.49 -17.93 5.15
N ALA A 24 23.32 -18.61 5.93
CA ALA A 24 24.00 -19.84 5.50
C ALA A 24 23.01 -20.98 5.21
N GLY A 25 21.93 -21.08 6.00
CA GLY A 25 20.87 -22.06 5.76
C GLY A 25 20.15 -21.84 4.44
N ALA A 26 19.81 -20.58 4.12
CA ALA A 26 19.13 -20.21 2.89
C ALA A 26 20.02 -20.44 1.66
N GLN A 27 21.30 -20.07 1.73
CA GLN A 27 22.28 -20.32 0.67
C GLN A 27 22.46 -21.83 0.42
N SER A 28 22.62 -22.62 1.49
CA SER A 28 22.74 -24.07 1.38
C SER A 28 21.47 -24.71 0.79
N ALA A 29 20.29 -24.22 1.16
CA ALA A 29 19.04 -24.68 0.57
C ALA A 29 18.98 -24.35 -0.94
N LEU A 30 19.28 -23.10 -1.33
CA LEU A 30 19.29 -22.68 -2.72
C LEU A 30 20.20 -23.57 -3.57
N GLU A 31 21.43 -23.85 -3.12
CA GLU A 31 22.34 -24.73 -3.86
C GLU A 31 21.75 -26.12 -4.14
N ILE A 32 20.99 -26.68 -3.19
CA ILE A 32 20.35 -27.99 -3.37
C ILE A 32 19.25 -27.90 -4.43
N PHE A 33 18.44 -26.84 -4.38
CA PHE A 33 17.38 -26.60 -5.37
C PHE A 33 17.97 -26.38 -6.77
N GLU A 34 19.01 -25.55 -6.91
CA GLU A 34 19.71 -25.31 -8.19
C GLU A 34 20.33 -26.61 -8.75
N LYS A 35 21.06 -27.37 -7.93
CA LYS A 35 21.66 -28.66 -8.35
C LYS A 35 20.61 -29.69 -8.77
N SER A 36 19.37 -29.54 -8.30
CA SER A 36 18.24 -30.40 -8.67
C SER A 36 17.38 -29.84 -9.81
N GLY A 37 17.71 -28.67 -10.36
CA GLY A 37 16.96 -28.02 -11.44
C GLY A 37 15.56 -27.56 -11.02
N ARG A 38 15.38 -27.19 -9.73
CA ARG A 38 14.08 -26.89 -9.11
C ARG A 38 14.01 -25.47 -8.52
N GLU A 39 14.58 -24.50 -9.21
CA GLU A 39 14.56 -23.09 -8.78
C GLU A 39 13.13 -22.57 -8.55
N ASP A 40 12.16 -22.94 -9.41
CA ASP A 40 10.76 -22.55 -9.26
C ASP A 40 10.17 -23.01 -7.94
N ALA A 41 10.51 -24.21 -7.49
CA ALA A 41 10.01 -24.74 -6.23
C ALA A 41 10.64 -24.04 -5.01
N PHE A 42 11.88 -23.59 -5.13
CA PHE A 42 12.51 -22.72 -4.12
C PHE A 42 11.73 -21.41 -4.01
N ILE A 43 11.44 -20.77 -5.15
CA ILE A 43 10.69 -19.51 -5.21
C ILE A 43 9.32 -19.68 -4.59
N CYS A 44 8.55 -20.70 -4.99
CA CYS A 44 7.22 -20.97 -4.41
C CYS A 44 7.27 -21.19 -2.90
N LEU A 45 8.23 -21.97 -2.40
CA LEU A 45 8.34 -22.25 -0.96
C LEU A 45 8.76 -21.01 -0.17
N TYR A 46 9.70 -20.22 -0.70
CA TYR A 46 10.11 -18.95 -0.12
C TYR A 46 8.93 -17.99 0.01
N VAL A 47 8.25 -17.75 -1.12
CA VAL A 47 7.17 -16.78 -1.25
C VAL A 47 5.97 -17.16 -0.38
N SER A 48 5.56 -18.43 -0.37
CA SER A 48 4.47 -18.91 0.49
C SER A 48 4.81 -18.80 1.99
N THR A 49 6.05 -19.12 2.39
CA THR A 49 6.47 -19.06 3.79
C THR A 49 6.53 -17.62 4.30
N ARG A 50 7.17 -16.72 3.54
CA ARG A 50 7.27 -15.29 3.91
C ARG A 50 5.91 -14.59 3.78
N GLY A 51 5.13 -14.92 2.75
CA GLY A 51 3.79 -14.40 2.53
C GLY A 51 2.82 -14.76 3.66
N ALA A 52 2.89 -15.99 4.19
CA ALA A 52 2.08 -16.41 5.34
C ALA A 52 2.35 -15.56 6.61
N LYS A 53 3.59 -15.14 6.86
CA LYS A 53 3.93 -14.24 7.99
C LYS A 53 3.25 -12.88 7.82
N LEU A 54 3.27 -12.30 6.61
CA LEU A 54 2.64 -11.02 6.31
C LEU A 54 1.11 -11.10 6.35
N LYS A 55 0.52 -12.19 5.83
CA LYS A 55 -0.91 -12.47 5.95
C LYS A 55 -1.35 -12.54 7.42
N LYS A 56 -0.59 -13.23 8.26
CA LYS A 56 -0.86 -13.29 9.70
C LYS A 56 -0.87 -11.89 10.30
N ARG A 57 0.10 -11.05 9.93
CA ARG A 57 0.18 -9.66 10.39
C ARG A 57 -1.03 -8.82 9.98
N TRP A 58 -1.55 -8.99 8.76
CA TRP A 58 -2.81 -8.37 8.33
C TRP A 58 -3.97 -8.79 9.24
N LYS A 59 -4.11 -10.09 9.47
CA LYS A 59 -5.15 -10.64 10.34
C LYS A 59 -5.05 -10.09 11.77
N ASP A 60 -3.84 -10.03 12.34
CA ASP A 60 -3.61 -9.48 13.67
C ASP A 60 -4.02 -7.99 13.77
N ILE A 61 -3.80 -7.19 12.71
CA ILE A 61 -4.23 -5.79 12.64
C ILE A 61 -5.76 -5.67 12.63
N ILE A 62 -6.44 -6.54 11.88
CA ILE A 62 -7.91 -6.59 11.82
C ILE A 62 -8.50 -7.05 13.15
N ASP A 63 -7.98 -8.14 13.71
CA ASP A 63 -8.46 -8.72 14.97
C ASP A 63 -8.23 -7.76 16.16
N ALA A 64 -7.19 -6.92 16.10
CA ALA A 64 -6.95 -5.85 17.07
C ALA A 64 -7.91 -4.67 16.97
N GLY A 65 -8.76 -4.61 15.92
CA GLY A 65 -9.71 -3.51 15.73
C GLY A 65 -9.03 -2.17 15.44
N ALA A 66 -7.94 -2.17 14.68
CA ALA A 66 -7.22 -0.95 14.34
C ALA A 66 -8.16 0.08 13.69
N LYS A 67 -8.10 1.35 14.13
CA LYS A 67 -8.93 2.43 13.58
C LYS A 67 -8.67 2.70 12.08
N ARG A 68 -7.46 2.39 11.61
CA ARG A 68 -6.99 2.62 10.22
C ARG A 68 -6.19 1.41 9.74
N PRO A 69 -6.85 0.25 9.58
CA PRO A 69 -6.16 -1.02 9.40
C PRO A 69 -5.30 -1.04 8.14
N VAL A 70 -5.79 -0.43 7.05
CA VAL A 70 -5.05 -0.34 5.78
C VAL A 70 -3.77 0.48 5.94
N THR A 71 -3.84 1.69 6.48
CA THR A 71 -2.63 2.52 6.71
C THR A 71 -1.63 1.80 7.61
N THR A 72 -2.09 1.20 8.72
CA THR A 72 -1.23 0.42 9.62
C THR A 72 -0.59 -0.78 8.91
N PHE A 73 -1.31 -1.43 7.99
CA PHE A 73 -0.75 -2.52 7.19
C PHE A 73 0.32 -2.05 6.22
N TYR A 74 0.13 -0.94 5.49
CA TYR A 74 1.14 -0.42 4.57
C TYR A 74 2.43 0.02 5.31
N GLU A 75 2.31 0.63 6.49
CA GLU A 75 3.46 0.95 7.35
C GLU A 75 4.20 -0.32 7.77
N ALA A 76 3.46 -1.33 8.23
CA ALA A 76 4.01 -2.63 8.63
C ALA A 76 4.66 -3.38 7.45
N LEU A 77 4.05 -3.30 6.27
CA LEU A 77 4.52 -3.91 5.04
C LEU A 77 5.83 -3.25 4.58
N SER A 78 5.92 -1.93 4.61
CA SER A 78 7.15 -1.20 4.25
C SER A 78 8.33 -1.66 5.09
N VAL A 79 8.17 -1.68 6.42
CA VAL A 79 9.22 -2.14 7.33
C VAL A 79 9.61 -3.60 7.06
N ALA A 80 8.63 -4.46 6.77
CA ALA A 80 8.89 -5.87 6.49
C ALA A 80 9.62 -6.08 5.15
N LEU A 81 9.25 -5.32 4.11
CA LEU A 81 9.89 -5.38 2.80
C LEU A 81 11.32 -4.82 2.84
N ASP A 82 11.57 -3.73 3.57
CA ASP A 82 12.93 -3.21 3.79
C ASP A 82 13.82 -4.24 4.49
N HIS A 83 13.31 -4.85 5.55
CA HIS A 83 14.00 -5.92 6.26
C HIS A 83 14.28 -7.12 5.35
N GLU A 84 13.28 -7.56 4.58
CA GLU A 84 13.42 -8.70 3.69
C GLU A 84 14.41 -8.39 2.55
N ALA A 85 14.40 -7.17 2.00
CA ALA A 85 15.34 -6.75 0.98
C ALA A 85 16.79 -6.73 1.51
N SER A 86 17.00 -6.25 2.75
CA SER A 86 18.31 -6.28 3.40
C SER A 86 18.78 -7.71 3.62
N TRP A 87 17.90 -8.58 4.12
CA TRP A 87 18.23 -9.98 4.34
C TRP A 87 18.53 -10.72 3.02
N LEU A 88 17.75 -10.47 1.96
CA LEU A 88 17.97 -11.03 0.63
C LEU A 88 19.27 -10.54 0.01
N GLN A 89 19.68 -9.30 0.26
CA GLN A 89 20.95 -8.78 -0.23
C GLN A 89 22.14 -9.58 0.32
N GLU A 90 22.05 -10.05 1.57
CA GLU A 90 23.10 -10.87 2.19
C GLU A 90 22.94 -12.36 1.84
N ALA A 91 21.74 -12.90 1.96
CA ALA A 91 21.46 -14.32 1.79
C ALA A 91 21.41 -14.76 0.33
N LEU A 92 20.67 -14.04 -0.52
CA LEU A 92 20.29 -14.47 -1.86
C LEU A 92 20.32 -13.29 -2.87
N PRO A 93 21.45 -12.58 -3.02
CA PRO A 93 21.50 -11.31 -3.76
C PRO A 93 21.02 -11.45 -5.20
N LYS A 94 21.31 -12.59 -5.85
CA LYS A 94 20.91 -12.87 -7.24
C LYS A 94 19.40 -13.05 -7.44
N LEU A 95 18.67 -13.38 -6.36
CA LEU A 95 17.22 -13.63 -6.40
C LEU A 95 16.41 -12.46 -5.85
N ARG A 96 17.05 -11.43 -5.27
CA ARG A 96 16.37 -10.30 -4.65
C ARG A 96 15.34 -9.62 -5.57
N GLN A 97 15.71 -9.39 -6.83
CA GLN A 97 14.87 -8.75 -7.84
C GLN A 97 13.66 -9.61 -8.26
N LEU A 98 13.74 -10.93 -8.07
CA LEU A 98 12.67 -11.87 -8.38
C LEU A 98 11.75 -12.08 -7.18
N LEU A 99 12.34 -12.29 -6.00
CA LEU A 99 11.62 -12.69 -4.80
C LEU A 99 10.82 -11.54 -4.17
N ILE A 100 11.28 -10.29 -4.27
CA ILE A 100 10.54 -9.14 -3.72
C ILE A 100 9.20 -8.92 -4.45
N PRO A 101 9.15 -8.79 -5.79
CA PRO A 101 7.87 -8.67 -6.49
C PRO A 101 6.97 -9.89 -6.31
N ALA A 102 7.53 -11.10 -6.38
CA ALA A 102 6.76 -12.33 -6.18
C ALA A 102 6.13 -12.41 -4.78
N LEU A 103 6.86 -11.98 -3.74
CA LEU A 103 6.34 -11.89 -2.37
C LEU A 103 5.17 -10.91 -2.28
N ILE A 104 5.27 -9.74 -2.92
CA ILE A 104 4.19 -8.74 -2.92
C ILE A 104 2.94 -9.30 -3.58
N ILE A 105 3.09 -9.90 -4.76
CA ILE A 105 1.96 -10.51 -5.49
C ILE A 105 1.28 -11.55 -4.60
N GLU A 106 2.04 -12.47 -4.01
CA GLU A 106 1.51 -13.53 -3.13
C GLU A 106 0.80 -12.96 -1.89
N VAL A 107 1.37 -11.95 -1.24
CA VAL A 107 0.75 -11.36 -0.05
C VAL A 107 -0.63 -10.83 -0.39
N PHE A 108 -0.74 -10.06 -1.47
CA PHE A 108 -1.99 -9.42 -1.87
C PHE A 108 -3.01 -10.39 -2.47
N THR A 109 -2.59 -11.50 -3.09
CA THR A 109 -3.52 -12.56 -3.52
C THR A 109 -4.07 -13.36 -2.35
N LEU A 110 -3.32 -13.45 -1.24
CA LEU A 110 -3.70 -14.24 -0.08
C LEU A 110 -4.47 -13.48 1.02
N LEU A 111 -4.65 -12.15 0.93
CA LEU A 111 -5.36 -11.37 1.95
C LEU A 111 -6.85 -11.76 2.03
N ASP A 112 -7.31 -12.06 3.24
CA ASP A 112 -8.72 -12.38 3.55
C ASP A 112 -9.11 -11.76 4.92
N PRO A 113 -10.14 -10.89 5.00
CA PRO A 113 -10.82 -10.27 3.86
C PRO A 113 -9.84 -9.42 3.05
N PRO A 114 -10.08 -9.23 1.73
CA PRO A 114 -9.26 -8.36 0.89
C PRO A 114 -9.23 -6.94 1.47
N MET A 115 -8.15 -6.20 1.25
CA MET A 115 -8.06 -4.77 1.59
C MET A 115 -8.99 -3.97 0.67
N ASN A 116 -10.29 -4.04 0.93
CA ASN A 116 -11.28 -3.17 0.31
C ASN A 116 -11.54 -2.02 1.25
N LEU A 117 -11.33 -0.81 0.74
CA LEU A 117 -11.79 0.40 1.39
C LEU A 117 -13.28 0.52 1.07
N ASP A 118 -14.13 0.01 1.98
CA ASP A 118 -15.56 0.24 1.93
C ASP A 118 -15.82 1.74 2.15
N LEU A 119 -15.91 2.48 1.04
CA LEU A 119 -16.32 3.87 1.08
C LEU A 119 -17.77 3.95 1.56
N PRO A 120 -18.11 4.88 2.47
CA PRO A 120 -19.48 5.08 2.89
C PRO A 120 -20.36 5.35 1.66
N LYS A 121 -21.34 4.46 1.41
CA LYS A 121 -22.25 4.56 0.24
C LYS A 121 -23.23 5.74 0.32
N SER A 122 -23.40 6.32 1.50
CA SER A 122 -24.19 7.52 1.73
C SER A 122 -23.34 8.55 2.46
N LEU A 123 -22.94 9.62 1.77
CA LEU A 123 -22.32 10.80 2.36
C LEU A 123 -23.35 11.77 2.96
N ASP A 124 -24.57 11.30 3.21
CA ASP A 124 -25.76 12.11 3.56
C ASP A 124 -25.69 12.78 4.95
N GLY A 125 -24.52 12.90 5.58
CA GLY A 125 -24.41 13.59 6.87
C GLY A 125 -23.04 14.08 7.32
N ALA A 126 -21.94 14.03 6.55
CA ALA A 126 -20.63 14.17 7.20
C ALA A 126 -19.47 14.69 6.32
N GLY A 127 -19.37 16.02 6.16
CA GLY A 127 -18.15 16.64 5.62
C GLY A 127 -16.89 16.29 6.41
N TYR A 128 -17.02 16.07 7.73
CA TYR A 128 -15.92 15.60 8.60
C TYR A 128 -15.49 14.15 8.30
N LEU A 129 -16.43 13.24 8.06
CA LEU A 129 -16.10 11.86 7.64
C LEU A 129 -15.48 11.86 6.24
N ALA A 130 -15.91 12.74 5.34
CA ALA A 130 -15.28 12.91 4.04
C ALA A 130 -13.82 13.34 4.18
N LEU A 131 -13.51 14.31 5.05
CA LEU A 131 -12.14 14.78 5.31
C LEU A 131 -11.23 13.70 5.92
N GLU A 132 -11.70 12.99 6.95
CA GLU A 132 -10.91 11.93 7.59
C GLU A 132 -10.67 10.72 6.67
N THR A 133 -11.70 10.33 5.92
CA THR A 133 -11.63 9.26 4.92
C THR A 133 -10.59 9.61 3.87
N ASP A 134 -10.65 10.85 3.40
CA ASP A 134 -9.78 11.36 2.37
C ASP A 134 -8.31 11.56 2.82
N GLU A 135 -8.05 12.03 4.05
CA GLU A 135 -6.69 12.14 4.58
C GLU A 135 -6.05 10.74 4.76
N MET A 136 -6.82 9.78 5.27
CA MET A 136 -6.38 8.38 5.40
C MET A 136 -6.04 7.77 4.03
N LEU A 137 -6.89 8.00 3.04
CA LEU A 137 -6.72 7.47 1.69
C LEU A 137 -5.56 8.13 0.96
N HIS A 138 -5.35 9.43 1.15
CA HIS A 138 -4.19 10.13 0.62
C HIS A 138 -2.88 9.59 1.23
N LYS A 139 -2.82 9.42 2.56
CA LYS A 139 -1.64 8.83 3.22
C LYS A 139 -1.35 7.41 2.71
N THR A 140 -2.39 6.57 2.63
CA THR A 140 -2.27 5.22 2.08
C THR A 140 -1.82 5.24 0.61
N GLY A 141 -2.33 6.20 -0.17
CA GLY A 141 -1.90 6.47 -1.55
C GLY A 141 -0.41 6.77 -1.66
N LEU A 142 0.08 7.73 -0.87
CA LEU A 142 1.50 8.06 -0.83
C LEU A 142 2.36 6.86 -0.44
N PHE A 143 1.95 6.08 0.57
CA PHE A 143 2.67 4.85 0.95
C PHE A 143 2.70 3.82 -0.19
N SER A 144 1.57 3.59 -0.85
CA SER A 144 1.50 2.63 -1.96
C SER A 144 2.39 3.04 -3.13
N ALA A 145 2.42 4.33 -3.48
CA ALA A 145 3.25 4.87 -4.54
C ALA A 145 4.74 4.82 -4.17
N HIS A 146 5.06 5.15 -2.92
CA HIS A 146 6.43 5.03 -2.41
C HIS A 146 6.91 3.59 -2.45
N LEU A 147 6.09 2.62 -2.04
CA LEU A 147 6.42 1.20 -2.15
C LEU A 147 6.57 0.75 -3.61
N ALA A 148 5.71 1.20 -4.53
CA ALA A 148 5.83 0.86 -5.94
C ALA A 148 7.15 1.39 -6.55
N LEU A 149 7.54 2.63 -6.21
CA LEU A 149 8.83 3.20 -6.58
C LEU A 149 9.99 2.42 -5.96
N TRP A 150 9.92 2.12 -4.67
CA TRP A 150 10.93 1.34 -3.97
C TRP A 150 11.10 -0.06 -4.59
N VAL A 151 10.02 -0.77 -4.92
CA VAL A 151 10.09 -2.09 -5.59
C VAL A 151 10.80 -1.94 -6.93
N THR A 152 10.47 -0.90 -7.68
CA THR A 152 11.12 -0.59 -8.96
C THR A 152 12.62 -0.36 -8.76
N GLU A 153 13.02 0.45 -7.78
CA GLU A 153 14.42 0.68 -7.44
C GLU A 153 15.13 -0.60 -7.01
N VAL A 154 14.52 -1.45 -6.17
CA VAL A 154 15.07 -2.75 -5.77
C VAL A 154 15.28 -3.66 -6.98
N CYS A 155 14.33 -3.68 -7.91
CA CYS A 155 14.41 -4.49 -9.12
C CYS A 155 15.48 -3.98 -10.09
N LEU A 156 15.67 -2.65 -10.18
CA LEU A 156 16.61 -2.03 -11.11
C LEU A 156 18.04 -1.87 -10.54
N SER A 157 18.22 -1.92 -9.22
CA SER A 157 19.48 -1.60 -8.53
C SER A 157 20.52 -2.74 -8.48
N GLY A 158 20.47 -3.74 -9.37
CA GLY A 158 21.37 -4.89 -9.31
C GLY A 158 21.79 -5.44 -10.68
N ASP A 159 22.84 -4.87 -11.24
CA ASP A 159 23.46 -5.27 -12.51
C ASP A 159 24.44 -6.46 -12.37
N GLU A 160 24.36 -7.24 -11.27
CA GLU A 160 25.31 -8.35 -11.01
C GLU A 160 24.76 -9.75 -11.35
N SER A 161 23.44 -9.89 -11.56
CA SER A 161 22.80 -11.21 -11.78
C SER A 161 22.78 -11.62 -13.26
N GLY A 162 22.90 -10.66 -14.19
CA GLY A 162 22.69 -10.88 -15.62
C GLY A 162 21.27 -11.34 -16.00
N ARG A 163 20.33 -11.45 -15.04
CA ARG A 163 18.93 -11.76 -15.31
C ARG A 163 18.22 -10.47 -15.69
N GLN A 164 17.51 -10.53 -16.82
CA GLN A 164 16.65 -9.44 -17.24
C GLN A 164 15.49 -9.31 -16.25
N VAL A 165 15.23 -8.10 -15.77
CA VAL A 165 14.07 -7.81 -14.91
C VAL A 165 12.80 -8.22 -15.64
N ASP A 166 11.98 -9.04 -15.00
CA ASP A 166 10.65 -9.39 -15.49
C ASP A 166 9.73 -8.18 -15.31
N GLN A 167 9.51 -7.45 -16.41
CA GLN A 167 8.70 -6.24 -16.41
C GLN A 167 7.23 -6.53 -16.09
N ASP A 168 6.71 -7.68 -16.51
CA ASP A 168 5.31 -8.05 -16.27
C ASP A 168 5.08 -8.32 -14.79
N MET A 169 6.01 -9.01 -14.14
CA MET A 169 5.95 -9.26 -12.70
C MET A 169 6.10 -7.96 -11.88
N LEU A 170 6.97 -7.04 -12.31
CA LEU A 170 7.11 -5.73 -11.68
C LEU A 170 5.81 -4.91 -11.78
N VAL A 171 5.21 -4.87 -12.98
CA VAL A 171 3.92 -4.20 -13.20
C VAL A 171 2.84 -4.82 -12.30
N GLN A 172 2.76 -6.15 -12.26
CA GLN A 172 1.79 -6.85 -11.43
C GLN A 172 1.97 -6.55 -9.93
N ALA A 173 3.21 -6.49 -9.43
CA ALA A 173 3.47 -6.12 -8.03
C ALA A 173 3.02 -4.68 -7.72
N CYS A 174 3.29 -3.74 -8.63
CA CYS A 174 2.82 -2.34 -8.51
C CYS A 174 1.28 -2.25 -8.57
N GLU A 175 0.63 -3.04 -9.43
CA GLU A 175 -0.83 -3.13 -9.48
C GLU A 175 -1.40 -3.69 -8.17
N CYS A 176 -0.81 -4.74 -7.58
CA CYS A 176 -1.21 -5.26 -6.28
C CYS A 176 -1.15 -4.19 -5.18
N LEU A 177 -0.06 -3.41 -5.14
CA LEU A 177 0.13 -2.34 -4.16
C LEU A 177 -0.89 -1.20 -4.29
N THR A 178 -1.42 -0.97 -5.50
CA THR A 178 -2.31 0.17 -5.78
C THR A 178 -3.79 -0.21 -5.93
N ALA A 179 -4.09 -1.47 -6.22
CA ALA A 179 -5.45 -1.98 -6.43
C ALA A 179 -6.44 -1.64 -5.28
N PRO A 180 -6.07 -1.76 -3.99
CA PRO A 180 -6.93 -1.37 -2.87
C PRO A 180 -7.44 0.08 -2.93
N LEU A 181 -6.70 0.96 -3.60
CA LEU A 181 -6.98 2.39 -3.68
C LEU A 181 -7.75 2.80 -4.94
N ARG A 182 -7.95 1.88 -5.90
CA ARG A 182 -8.62 2.19 -7.17
C ARG A 182 -10.02 2.79 -6.95
N GLY A 183 -10.81 2.19 -6.06
CA GLY A 183 -12.14 2.69 -5.71
C GLY A 183 -12.13 4.09 -5.09
N TYR A 184 -11.06 4.46 -4.38
CA TYR A 184 -10.88 5.83 -3.88
C TYR A 184 -10.60 6.81 -5.00
N PHE A 185 -9.67 6.51 -5.92
CA PHE A 185 -9.36 7.41 -7.03
C PHE A 185 -10.60 7.67 -7.91
N GLU A 186 -11.44 6.66 -8.10
CA GLU A 186 -12.72 6.79 -8.81
C GLU A 186 -13.73 7.66 -8.03
N ALA A 187 -13.78 7.56 -6.71
CA ALA A 187 -14.72 8.29 -5.85
C ALA A 187 -14.24 9.69 -5.42
N PHE A 188 -12.95 9.99 -5.54
CA PHE A 188 -12.33 11.23 -5.06
C PHE A 188 -13.05 12.50 -5.54
N PRO A 189 -13.43 12.65 -6.83
CA PRO A 189 -14.15 13.85 -7.29
C PRO A 189 -15.50 14.08 -6.58
N VAL A 190 -16.19 13.00 -6.20
CA VAL A 190 -17.48 13.06 -5.50
C VAL A 190 -17.28 13.40 -4.03
N LEU A 191 -16.27 12.79 -3.39
CA LEU A 191 -15.89 13.10 -2.00
C LEU A 191 -15.48 14.57 -1.86
N GLU A 192 -14.65 15.08 -2.77
CA GLU A 192 -14.17 16.45 -2.72
C GLU A 192 -15.30 17.46 -2.98
N ARG A 193 -16.21 17.15 -3.92
CA ARG A 193 -17.42 17.97 -4.14
C ARG A 193 -18.28 18.04 -2.88
N THR A 194 -18.49 16.90 -2.21
CA THR A 194 -19.32 16.83 -1.00
C THR A 194 -18.70 17.65 0.13
N TYR A 195 -17.38 17.54 0.32
CA TYR A 195 -16.64 18.37 1.25
C TYR A 195 -16.75 19.86 0.92
N ALA A 196 -16.55 20.24 -0.35
CA ALA A 196 -16.68 21.62 -0.79
C ALA A 196 -18.07 22.19 -0.52
N THR A 197 -19.13 21.42 -0.81
CA THR A 197 -20.51 21.79 -0.49
C THR A 197 -20.73 21.96 1.01
N HIS A 198 -20.16 21.09 1.84
CA HIS A 198 -20.26 21.21 3.29
C HIS A 198 -19.61 22.49 3.79
N VAL A 199 -18.35 22.77 3.42
CA VAL A 199 -17.63 23.98 3.86
C VAL A 199 -18.35 25.25 3.37
N MET A 200 -18.89 25.25 2.15
CA MET A 200 -19.68 26.40 1.67
C MET A 200 -20.95 26.63 2.51
N ASN A 201 -21.56 25.56 3.03
CA ASN A 201 -22.78 25.62 3.85
C ASN A 201 -22.53 25.90 5.34
N GLU A 202 -21.30 25.79 5.84
CA GLU A 202 -20.94 26.15 7.23
C GLU A 202 -21.00 27.66 7.49
N PHE A 203 -20.88 28.48 6.45
CA PHE A 203 -21.09 29.91 6.61
C PHE A 203 -22.55 30.16 6.98
N PRO A 204 -22.84 30.98 8.01
CA PRO A 204 -24.19 31.15 8.52
C PRO A 204 -25.00 32.11 7.63
N TRP A 205 -25.23 31.72 6.37
CA TRP A 205 -25.97 32.51 5.38
C TRP A 205 -27.33 32.97 5.90
N ASN A 206 -27.99 32.09 6.66
CA ASN A 206 -29.31 32.35 7.23
C ASN A 206 -29.32 33.37 8.38
N ALA A 207 -28.16 33.68 8.97
CA ALA A 207 -28.02 34.71 10.00
C ALA A 207 -27.99 36.13 9.42
N ILE A 208 -27.85 36.27 8.10
CA ILE A 208 -27.88 37.55 7.40
C ILE A 208 -29.34 37.85 7.03
N GLN A 209 -30.09 38.43 7.97
CA GLN A 209 -31.45 38.92 7.71
C GLN A 209 -31.51 40.42 7.93
N ASN A 210 -31.96 41.17 6.91
CA ASN A 210 -32.12 42.63 6.93
C ASN A 210 -30.90 43.42 7.48
N PRO A 211 -29.68 43.21 6.95
CA PRO A 211 -28.51 43.92 7.45
C PRO A 211 -28.57 45.42 7.14
N THR A 212 -28.03 46.24 8.03
CA THR A 212 -27.65 47.62 7.69
C THR A 212 -26.55 47.64 6.63
N LEU A 213 -26.29 48.80 6.00
CA LEU A 213 -25.28 48.91 4.94
C LEU A 213 -23.86 48.52 5.43
N GLU A 214 -23.49 48.89 6.66
CA GLU A 214 -22.21 48.53 7.26
C GLU A 214 -22.13 47.03 7.59
N GLU A 215 -23.21 46.44 8.11
CA GLU A 215 -23.30 45.00 8.38
C GLU A 215 -23.25 44.20 7.07
N ALA A 216 -23.92 44.65 6.02
CA ALA A 216 -23.89 44.03 4.71
C ALA A 216 -22.47 44.01 4.13
N SER A 217 -21.74 45.13 4.21
CA SER A 217 -20.34 45.21 3.78
C SER A 217 -19.44 44.26 4.57
N ARG A 218 -19.60 44.21 5.90
CA ARG A 218 -18.87 43.27 6.76
C ARG A 218 -19.18 41.81 6.39
N HIS A 219 -20.45 41.45 6.24
CA HIS A 219 -20.86 40.09 5.90
C HIS A 219 -20.39 39.67 4.51
N ILE A 220 -20.36 40.58 3.53
CA ILE A 220 -19.78 40.31 2.20
C ILE A 220 -18.29 40.00 2.32
N ASN A 221 -17.55 40.76 3.13
CA ASN A 221 -16.12 40.52 3.34
C ASN A 221 -15.87 39.19 4.07
N GLU A 222 -16.65 38.87 5.10
CA GLU A 222 -16.58 37.60 5.84
C GLU A 222 -16.91 36.40 4.95
N ALA A 223 -18.00 36.49 4.17
CA ALA A 223 -18.41 35.47 3.22
C ALA A 223 -17.36 35.25 2.12
N SER A 224 -16.81 36.34 1.58
CA SER A 224 -15.77 36.29 0.55
C SER A 224 -14.49 35.66 1.09
N ALA A 225 -14.06 36.01 2.30
CA ALA A 225 -12.90 35.41 2.95
C ALA A 225 -13.11 33.92 3.22
N HIS A 226 -14.31 33.53 3.67
CA HIS A 226 -14.69 32.13 3.88
C HIS A 226 -14.64 31.32 2.59
N LEU A 227 -15.29 31.80 1.53
CA LEU A 227 -15.30 31.15 0.22
C LEU A 227 -13.91 31.07 -0.40
N LEU A 228 -13.09 32.11 -0.28
CA LEU A 228 -11.73 32.13 -0.80
C LEU A 228 -10.83 31.13 -0.07
N LYS A 229 -10.97 31.02 1.27
CA LYS A 229 -10.28 30.02 2.08
C LYS A 229 -10.70 28.60 1.68
N ALA A 230 -12.01 28.37 1.56
CA ALA A 230 -12.57 27.07 1.16
C ALA A 230 -12.10 26.67 -0.26
N GLY A 231 -12.21 27.60 -1.22
CA GLY A 231 -11.76 27.38 -2.60
C GLY A 231 -10.26 27.09 -2.69
N THR A 232 -9.45 27.77 -1.89
CA THR A 232 -7.99 27.50 -1.81
C THR A 232 -7.72 26.10 -1.29
N GLN A 233 -8.37 25.67 -0.22
CA GLN A 233 -8.19 24.33 0.37
C GLN A 233 -8.58 23.21 -0.61
N VAL A 234 -9.74 23.35 -1.26
CA VAL A 234 -10.21 22.38 -2.27
C VAL A 234 -9.27 22.35 -3.47
N SER A 235 -8.86 23.52 -3.97
CA SER A 235 -7.94 23.60 -5.11
C SER A 235 -6.59 22.95 -4.82
N THR A 236 -6.00 23.21 -3.65
CA THR A 236 -4.73 22.60 -3.25
C THR A 236 -4.84 21.08 -3.21
N ARG A 237 -5.89 20.54 -2.59
CA ARG A 237 -6.11 19.08 -2.49
C ARG A 237 -6.33 18.43 -3.86
N CYS A 238 -7.11 19.06 -4.74
CA CYS A 238 -7.27 18.60 -6.11
C CYS A 238 -5.93 18.54 -6.85
N VAL A 239 -5.09 19.57 -6.73
CA VAL A 239 -3.77 19.62 -7.39
C VAL A 239 -2.80 18.59 -6.83
N GLU A 240 -2.75 18.41 -5.51
CA GLU A 240 -1.88 17.42 -4.87
C GLU A 240 -2.25 15.98 -5.24
N ARG A 241 -3.53 15.71 -5.50
CA ARG A 241 -4.07 14.34 -5.66
C ARG A 241 -4.32 13.91 -7.10
N THR A 242 -4.27 14.85 -8.04
CA THR A 242 -4.27 14.54 -9.48
C THR A 242 -2.86 14.42 -10.07
N LYS A 243 -1.82 14.77 -9.29
CA LYS A 243 -0.41 14.73 -9.72
C LYS A 243 0.36 13.47 -9.29
N GLY A 244 -0.15 12.72 -8.31
CA GLY A 244 0.42 11.44 -7.86
C GLY A 244 -0.35 10.26 -8.43
#